data_AF-A0A8K0FXX7-F1
#
_entry.id   AF-A0A8K0FXX7-F1
#
_cell.length_a   1.000
_cell.length_b   1.000
_cell.length_c   1.000
_cell.angle_alpha   90.00
_cell.angle_beta   90.00
_cell.angle_gamma   90.00
#
_symmetry.space_group_name_H-M   'P 1'
#
loop_
_entity.id
_entity.type
_entity.pdbx_description
1 polymer ?
#
loop_
_entity_poly.entity_id
_entity_poly.type
_entity_poly.pdbx_seq_one_letter_code
_entity_poly.pdbx_strand_id
1 'polypeptide(L)'
;MSLFKQLIKKIHNKRSIKCTTVICIDTSGSTKGNTKYFEKIKSILENEKNKLVITWNSTAEITESENFRSHGGTQPQSFLNIIKDFEYDYNLIVTTDGQIDDENVVTCKSIIDLSNILNRIQTFKMYFIGDIKEMNLRISSSFNKLKNKQFIINDDKPIDLTDITSVEDLRCNDFMNDKGVIATVLTLIQDSPDKKKELRSKMCTKATSVISELATKSSIKIFYKKNDIDGCVEFVRKYDNSEHEKFQQVMPVILDIFEETDYGEDEYSLSYFSKTEMCKKPETPDDMIYYGYSEINDRDFICDILLTKCTSACILVKLIEDSNSSNEDRFSIIPDELNKKIAEHPFLILNHDDIIQKIIKRVEHQTIDLYTYNKLKDKSRSPFTRDPLKGAFIFHSDGADYDFIFNNNNKTISFIFGKDDKLPGNKVIWNVLFLYILVKYHPVWKEHESKLKEEILYICKNMTSLITLTPKLNPIIREKLEVCLWYIFNVAPKAFGNTSNNVLGYMEGSEKFVEFYSYLYNKNLQKN
;
A
#
# COMPACT_ATOMS: atom_id res chain seq x y z
N MET A 1 -25.23 48.88 -25.81
CA MET A 1 -25.87 47.75 -26.55
C MET A 1 -25.85 47.86 -28.08
N SER A 2 -25.83 49.07 -28.69
CA SER A 2 -25.82 49.25 -30.17
C SER A 2 -24.42 49.08 -30.82
N LEU A 3 -23.36 49.59 -30.18
CA LEU A 3 -21.99 49.52 -30.69
C LEU A 3 -21.40 48.11 -30.72
N PHE A 4 -21.78 47.24 -29.78
CA PHE A 4 -21.27 45.85 -29.70
C PHE A 4 -21.79 44.99 -30.86
N LYS A 5 -23.09 45.09 -31.18
CA LYS A 5 -23.68 44.42 -32.37
C LYS A 5 -23.08 44.96 -33.67
N GLN A 6 -22.75 46.25 -33.75
CA GLN A 6 -22.07 46.83 -34.91
C GLN A 6 -20.61 46.39 -35.04
N LEU A 7 -19.90 46.18 -33.91
CA LEU A 7 -18.53 45.67 -33.89
C LEU A 7 -18.49 44.21 -34.38
N ILE A 8 -19.39 43.35 -33.89
CA ILE A 8 -19.53 41.95 -34.36
C ILE A 8 -19.89 41.91 -35.86
N LYS A 9 -20.78 42.78 -36.33
CA LYS A 9 -21.12 42.90 -37.76
C LYS A 9 -19.93 43.39 -38.61
N LYS A 10 -19.06 44.25 -38.07
CA LYS A 10 -17.84 44.74 -38.73
C LYS A 10 -16.74 43.67 -38.80
N ILE A 11 -16.61 42.84 -37.76
CA ILE A 11 -15.73 41.66 -37.74
C ILE A 11 -16.22 40.62 -38.76
N HIS A 12 -17.53 40.39 -38.87
CA HIS A 12 -18.09 39.51 -39.92
C HIS A 12 -17.89 40.04 -41.36
N ASN A 13 -17.84 41.35 -41.57
CA ASN A 13 -17.78 41.93 -42.93
C ASN A 13 -16.37 42.33 -43.43
N LYS A 14 -15.32 42.25 -42.61
CA LYS A 14 -13.93 42.45 -43.07
C LYS A 14 -13.17 41.12 -43.03
N ARG A 15 -13.22 40.44 -44.18
CA ARG A 15 -12.57 39.15 -44.50
C ARG A 15 -13.14 37.98 -43.72
N SER A 16 -13.82 37.10 -44.45
CA SER A 16 -14.14 35.72 -44.08
C SER A 16 -12.85 34.88 -43.94
N ILE A 17 -11.94 35.30 -43.07
CA ILE A 17 -10.97 34.39 -42.49
C ILE A 17 -11.82 33.52 -41.56
N LYS A 18 -12.11 32.29 -41.98
CA LYS A 18 -12.57 31.24 -41.07
C LYS A 18 -11.46 31.09 -40.03
N CYS A 19 -11.56 31.85 -38.94
CA CYS A 19 -10.66 31.68 -37.81
C CYS A 19 -10.82 30.24 -37.33
N THR A 20 -9.72 29.49 -37.31
CA THR A 20 -9.76 28.07 -36.97
C THR A 20 -9.68 27.89 -35.45
N THR A 21 -9.06 28.84 -34.72
CA THR A 21 -8.84 28.74 -33.27
C THR A 21 -9.31 29.99 -32.53
N VAL A 22 -10.16 29.84 -31.51
CA VAL A 22 -10.57 30.87 -30.56
C VAL A 22 -9.78 30.65 -29.26
N ILE A 23 -9.07 31.68 -28.79
CA ILE A 23 -8.24 31.64 -27.58
C ILE A 23 -8.83 32.60 -26.56
N CYS A 24 -9.40 32.06 -25.49
CA CYS A 24 -9.99 32.79 -24.37
C CYS A 24 -8.98 32.91 -23.22
N ILE A 25 -8.47 34.11 -23.02
CA ILE A 25 -7.41 34.43 -22.06
C ILE A 25 -7.99 35.09 -20.82
N ASP A 26 -7.86 34.46 -19.66
CA ASP A 26 -8.20 35.08 -18.39
C ASP A 26 -7.24 36.25 -18.10
N THR A 27 -7.84 37.39 -17.80
CA THR A 27 -7.18 38.65 -17.44
C THR A 27 -7.80 39.19 -16.15
N SER A 28 -8.40 38.32 -15.34
CA SER A 28 -8.92 38.66 -14.02
C SER A 28 -7.81 39.20 -13.11
N GLY A 29 -8.21 39.84 -12.01
CA GLY A 29 -7.30 40.40 -11.02
C GLY A 29 -6.36 39.36 -10.42
N SER A 30 -6.79 38.10 -10.30
CA SER A 30 -5.98 37.01 -9.76
C SER A 30 -4.80 36.63 -10.67
N THR A 31 -4.91 36.86 -11.99
CA THR A 31 -3.78 36.68 -12.92
C THR A 31 -2.72 37.79 -12.83
N LYS A 32 -3.02 38.92 -12.16
CA LYS A 32 -2.16 40.11 -12.16
C LYS A 32 -0.79 39.82 -11.56
N GLY A 33 0.26 40.13 -12.33
CA GLY A 33 1.64 39.94 -11.87
C GLY A 33 2.09 38.48 -11.86
N ASN A 34 1.24 37.55 -12.28
CA ASN A 34 1.64 36.17 -12.51
C ASN A 34 2.44 36.10 -13.82
N THR A 35 3.76 36.29 -13.72
CA THR A 35 4.66 36.30 -14.87
C THR A 35 4.62 34.98 -15.65
N LYS A 36 4.57 33.85 -14.93
CA LYS A 36 4.48 32.51 -15.52
C LYS A 36 3.20 32.33 -16.35
N TYR A 37 2.08 32.82 -15.84
CA TYR A 37 0.80 32.82 -16.55
C TYR A 37 0.89 33.49 -17.92
N PHE A 38 1.43 34.71 -17.96
CA PHE A 38 1.52 35.48 -19.20
C PHE A 38 2.63 35.01 -20.16
N GLU A 39 3.74 34.48 -19.64
CA GLU A 39 4.75 33.81 -20.47
C GLU A 39 4.15 32.62 -21.22
N LYS A 40 3.32 31.82 -20.53
CA LYS A 40 2.64 30.69 -21.15
C LYS A 40 1.62 31.12 -22.21
N ILE A 41 0.83 32.15 -21.92
CA ILE A 41 -0.11 32.72 -22.90
C ILE A 41 0.63 33.16 -24.16
N LYS A 42 1.75 33.86 -24.02
CA LYS A 42 2.55 34.31 -25.16
C LYS A 42 2.98 33.13 -26.04
N SER A 43 3.46 32.04 -25.42
CA SER A 43 3.82 30.81 -26.13
C SER A 43 2.62 30.18 -26.86
N ILE A 44 1.43 30.14 -26.25
CA ILE A 44 0.22 29.61 -26.89
C ILE A 44 -0.15 30.47 -28.11
N LEU A 45 -0.09 31.79 -27.98
CA LEU A 45 -0.41 32.73 -29.05
C LEU A 45 0.54 32.58 -30.24
N GLU A 46 1.84 32.44 -30.02
CA GLU A 46 2.83 32.32 -31.11
C GLU A 46 2.65 31.05 -31.95
N ASN A 47 2.14 29.98 -31.34
CA ASN A 47 1.95 28.67 -31.98
C ASN A 47 0.70 28.58 -32.88
N GLU A 48 -0.28 29.47 -32.70
CA GLU A 48 -1.56 29.43 -33.42
C GLU A 48 -1.64 30.53 -34.49
N LYS A 49 -1.52 30.17 -35.78
CA LYS A 49 -1.40 31.15 -36.89
C LYS A 49 -2.74 31.80 -37.32
N ASN A 50 -3.86 31.11 -37.16
CA ASN A 50 -5.20 31.57 -37.54
C ASN A 50 -6.11 31.67 -36.30
N LYS A 51 -5.78 32.61 -35.41
CA LYS A 51 -6.37 32.77 -34.07
C LYS A 51 -7.26 34.01 -33.94
N LEU A 52 -8.29 33.91 -33.11
CA LEU A 52 -9.09 35.02 -32.58
C LEU A 52 -8.90 35.02 -31.08
N VAL A 53 -8.49 36.15 -30.52
CA VAL A 53 -8.19 36.27 -29.10
C VAL A 53 -9.33 36.98 -28.38
N ILE A 54 -9.84 36.34 -27.33
CA ILE A 54 -10.81 36.90 -26.40
C ILE A 54 -10.12 37.04 -25.06
N THR A 55 -10.00 38.25 -24.53
CA THR A 55 -9.59 38.44 -23.14
C THR A 55 -10.83 38.49 -22.26
N TRP A 56 -10.79 37.87 -21.09
CA TRP A 56 -11.94 37.81 -20.20
C TRP A 56 -11.58 38.01 -18.73
N ASN A 57 -12.52 38.57 -17.98
CA ASN A 57 -12.52 38.76 -16.54
C ASN A 57 -14.00 38.83 -16.10
N SER A 58 -14.44 39.87 -15.39
CA SER A 58 -15.85 40.21 -15.21
C SER A 58 -16.55 40.58 -16.52
N THR A 59 -15.76 40.95 -17.53
CA THR A 59 -16.20 41.28 -18.89
C THR A 59 -15.30 40.57 -19.89
N ALA A 60 -15.75 40.41 -21.13
CA ALA A 60 -14.93 39.84 -22.18
C ALA A 60 -14.92 40.74 -23.43
N GLU A 61 -13.80 40.73 -24.15
CA GLU A 61 -13.64 41.48 -25.40
C GLU A 61 -12.76 40.73 -26.40
N ILE A 62 -13.02 40.95 -27.70
CA ILE A 62 -12.17 40.43 -28.78
C ILE A 62 -11.05 41.45 -29.03
N THR A 63 -9.81 41.00 -29.03
CA THR A 63 -8.64 41.87 -29.17
C THR A 63 -7.64 41.35 -30.20
N GLU A 64 -6.90 42.27 -30.82
CA GLU A 64 -5.72 41.97 -31.65
C GLU A 64 -4.42 42.23 -30.88
N SER A 65 -4.51 42.79 -29.66
CA SER A 65 -3.35 43.13 -28.85
C SER A 65 -2.81 41.90 -28.12
N GLU A 66 -1.50 41.73 -28.15
CA GLU A 66 -0.78 40.75 -27.33
C GLU A 66 -0.30 41.36 -25.99
N ASN A 67 -0.68 42.62 -25.69
CA ASN A 67 -0.39 43.29 -24.43
C ASN A 67 -1.60 43.23 -23.49
N PHE A 68 -1.61 42.24 -22.59
CA PHE A 68 -2.71 42.01 -21.67
C PHE A 68 -2.61 42.88 -20.41
N ARG A 69 -3.76 43.40 -19.93
CA ARG A 69 -3.86 44.12 -18.66
C ARG A 69 -4.81 43.36 -17.73
N SER A 70 -4.31 42.88 -16.59
CA SER A 70 -5.11 42.14 -15.61
C SER A 70 -5.95 43.06 -14.70
N HIS A 71 -7.25 42.81 -14.62
CA HIS A 71 -8.19 43.44 -13.67
C HIS A 71 -9.53 42.69 -13.57
N GLY A 72 -10.34 42.97 -12.55
CA GLY A 72 -11.71 42.42 -12.41
C GLY A 72 -11.78 41.03 -11.77
N GLY A 73 -12.97 40.42 -11.75
CA GLY A 73 -13.20 39.07 -11.23
C GLY A 73 -13.09 37.97 -12.30
N THR A 74 -13.19 36.71 -11.88
CA THR A 74 -12.95 35.53 -12.75
C THR A 74 -14.28 34.92 -13.19
N GLN A 75 -14.88 35.49 -14.24
CA GLN A 75 -16.23 35.13 -14.69
C GLN A 75 -16.19 34.51 -16.10
N PRO A 76 -15.97 33.19 -16.22
CA PRO A 76 -15.87 32.51 -17.52
C PRO A 76 -17.14 32.62 -18.36
N GLN A 77 -18.30 32.86 -17.74
CA GLN A 77 -19.54 33.14 -18.46
C GLN A 77 -19.44 34.37 -19.38
N SER A 78 -18.54 35.31 -19.09
CA SER A 78 -18.37 36.53 -19.90
C SER A 78 -17.88 36.19 -21.31
N PHE A 79 -16.86 35.34 -21.45
CA PHE A 79 -16.42 34.88 -22.77
C PHE A 79 -17.41 33.89 -23.40
N LEU A 80 -18.05 33.03 -22.60
CA LEU A 80 -19.10 32.13 -23.08
C LEU A 80 -20.24 32.89 -23.75
N ASN A 81 -20.62 34.04 -23.19
CA ASN A 81 -21.62 34.92 -23.77
C ASN A 81 -21.22 35.59 -25.09
N ILE A 82 -19.92 35.67 -25.40
CA ILE A 82 -19.43 36.11 -26.71
C ILE A 82 -19.47 34.94 -27.71
N ILE A 83 -18.91 33.79 -27.33
CA ILE A 83 -18.77 32.66 -28.25
C ILE A 83 -20.10 31.95 -28.54
N LYS A 84 -21.12 32.09 -27.69
CA LYS A 84 -22.45 31.51 -27.94
C LYS A 84 -23.09 32.04 -29.22
N ASP A 85 -22.76 33.27 -29.59
CA ASP A 85 -23.28 33.95 -30.78
C ASP A 85 -22.47 33.58 -32.05
N PHE A 86 -21.40 32.77 -31.95
CA PHE A 86 -20.60 32.37 -33.11
C PHE A 86 -21.28 31.26 -33.90
N GLU A 87 -21.62 31.49 -35.18
CA GLU A 87 -22.37 30.55 -36.01
C GLU A 87 -21.51 29.56 -36.83
N TYR A 88 -20.22 29.43 -36.51
CA TYR A 88 -19.25 28.59 -37.25
C TYR A 88 -18.48 27.65 -36.30
N ASP A 89 -17.85 26.61 -36.87
CA ASP A 89 -17.02 25.65 -36.12
C ASP A 89 -15.60 26.19 -35.85
N TYR A 90 -15.05 25.92 -34.68
CA TYR A 90 -13.73 26.40 -34.24
C TYR A 90 -13.05 25.45 -33.22
N ASN A 91 -11.73 25.56 -33.08
CA ASN A 91 -10.96 25.04 -31.94
C ASN A 91 -11.03 26.05 -30.80
N LEU A 92 -11.14 25.59 -29.56
CA LEU A 92 -11.22 26.45 -28.39
C LEU A 92 -10.05 26.20 -27.44
N ILE A 93 -9.32 27.26 -27.10
CA ILE A 93 -8.30 27.27 -26.06
C ILE A 93 -8.77 28.21 -24.96
N VAL A 94 -8.78 27.76 -23.71
CA VAL A 94 -9.12 28.58 -22.54
C VAL A 94 -7.92 28.60 -21.60
N THR A 95 -7.54 29.76 -21.08
CA THR A 95 -6.54 29.88 -20.02
C THR A 95 -7.19 30.53 -18.81
N THR A 96 -6.87 30.07 -17.60
CA THR A 96 -7.32 30.63 -16.31
C THR A 96 -6.33 30.25 -15.21
N ASP A 97 -6.30 30.97 -14.10
CA ASP A 97 -5.61 30.51 -12.88
C ASP A 97 -6.49 29.60 -12.01
N GLY A 98 -7.77 29.43 -12.39
CA GLY A 98 -8.71 28.50 -11.80
C GLY A 98 -9.51 29.06 -10.63
N GLN A 99 -9.32 30.31 -10.23
CA GLN A 99 -10.08 30.93 -9.13
C GLN A 99 -11.51 31.32 -9.57
N ILE A 100 -12.32 30.30 -9.91
CA ILE A 100 -13.68 30.46 -10.41
C ILE A 100 -14.68 30.03 -9.32
N ASP A 101 -15.57 30.94 -8.91
CA ASP A 101 -16.61 30.59 -7.94
C ASP A 101 -17.59 29.52 -8.48
N ASP A 102 -18.09 28.65 -7.61
CA ASP A 102 -19.03 27.57 -7.98
C ASP A 102 -20.30 28.09 -8.68
N GLU A 103 -20.82 29.27 -8.28
CA GLU A 103 -21.96 29.90 -8.95
C GLU A 103 -21.65 30.23 -10.41
N ASN A 104 -20.42 30.65 -10.71
CA ASN A 104 -19.97 30.91 -12.08
C ASN A 104 -19.82 29.58 -12.85
N VAL A 105 -19.38 28.50 -12.21
CA VAL A 105 -19.31 27.15 -12.83
C VAL A 105 -20.71 26.66 -13.22
N VAL A 106 -21.69 26.77 -12.31
CA VAL A 106 -23.08 26.39 -12.57
C VAL A 106 -23.66 27.25 -13.69
N THR A 107 -23.43 28.56 -13.66
CA THR A 107 -23.87 29.48 -14.72
C THR A 107 -23.24 29.14 -16.07
N CYS A 108 -21.96 28.79 -16.11
CA CYS A 108 -21.28 28.34 -17.32
C CYS A 108 -21.91 27.05 -17.88
N LYS A 109 -22.16 26.07 -17.01
CA LYS A 109 -22.85 24.83 -17.39
C LYS A 109 -24.23 25.13 -17.97
N SER A 110 -25.02 26.02 -17.34
CA SER A 110 -26.31 26.43 -17.87
C SER A 110 -26.22 27.14 -19.22
N ILE A 111 -25.26 28.06 -19.42
CA ILE A 111 -25.05 28.71 -20.72
C ILE A 111 -24.68 27.67 -21.78
N ILE A 112 -23.78 26.74 -21.45
CA ILE A 112 -23.31 25.69 -22.34
C ILE A 112 -24.45 24.72 -22.71
N ASP A 113 -25.26 24.29 -21.73
CA ASP A 113 -26.36 23.35 -21.94
C ASP A 113 -27.57 24.02 -22.65
N LEU A 114 -27.82 25.32 -22.44
CA LEU A 114 -28.91 26.08 -23.09
C LEU A 114 -28.52 26.66 -24.45
N SER A 115 -27.28 26.46 -24.91
CA SER A 115 -26.78 26.96 -26.18
C SER A 115 -26.17 25.85 -27.05
N ASN A 116 -25.86 26.18 -28.31
CA ASN A 116 -25.23 25.25 -29.25
C ASN A 116 -23.69 25.35 -29.25
N ILE A 117 -23.08 25.86 -28.16
CA ILE A 117 -21.62 26.08 -28.09
C ILE A 117 -20.84 24.78 -28.35
N LEU A 118 -21.18 23.69 -27.67
CA LEU A 118 -20.41 22.44 -27.73
C LEU A 118 -20.38 21.82 -29.14
N ASN A 119 -21.46 21.95 -29.90
CA ASN A 119 -21.56 21.38 -31.25
C ASN A 119 -20.60 22.05 -32.25
N ARG A 120 -20.11 23.24 -31.91
CA ARG A 120 -19.23 24.05 -32.76
C ARG A 120 -17.75 23.90 -32.40
N ILE A 121 -17.42 23.23 -31.28
CA ILE A 121 -16.04 23.07 -30.81
C ILE A 121 -15.43 21.79 -31.39
N GLN A 122 -14.42 21.91 -32.25
CA GLN A 122 -13.71 20.78 -32.87
C GLN A 122 -12.63 20.16 -31.97
N THR A 123 -11.86 21.02 -31.29
CA THR A 123 -10.89 20.64 -30.25
C THR A 123 -10.94 21.62 -29.10
N PHE A 124 -10.68 21.15 -27.89
CA PHE A 124 -10.71 21.95 -26.67
C PHE A 124 -9.43 21.78 -25.87
N LYS A 125 -8.83 22.88 -25.42
CA LYS A 125 -7.72 22.88 -24.47
C LYS A 125 -8.01 23.86 -23.36
N MET A 126 -7.85 23.45 -22.12
CA MET A 126 -7.98 24.34 -20.97
C MET A 126 -6.72 24.31 -20.12
N TYR A 127 -6.09 25.46 -19.96
CA TYR A 127 -4.90 25.66 -19.15
C TYR A 127 -5.30 26.29 -17.81
N PHE A 128 -5.03 25.60 -16.71
CA PHE A 128 -5.10 26.10 -15.35
C PHE A 128 -3.68 26.48 -14.89
N ILE A 129 -3.40 27.76 -14.71
CA ILE A 129 -2.05 28.27 -14.44
C ILE A 129 -2.11 29.18 -13.20
N GLY A 130 -1.93 28.63 -12.00
CA GLY A 130 -2.18 29.31 -10.73
C GLY A 130 -1.93 28.42 -9.49
N ASP A 131 -2.48 28.80 -8.33
CA ASP A 131 -2.45 27.94 -7.14
C ASP A 131 -3.57 26.89 -7.17
N ILE A 132 -3.20 25.60 -7.19
CA ILE A 132 -4.16 24.50 -7.33
C ILE A 132 -5.11 24.36 -6.11
N LYS A 133 -4.77 24.89 -4.93
CA LYS A 133 -5.72 24.90 -3.78
C LYS A 133 -6.91 25.83 -4.01
N GLU A 134 -6.72 26.83 -4.86
CA GLU A 134 -7.74 27.81 -5.20
C GLU A 134 -8.35 27.53 -6.59
N MET A 135 -7.88 26.47 -7.27
CA MET A 135 -8.40 26.04 -8.56
C MET A 135 -9.71 25.30 -8.39
N ASN A 136 -10.78 25.91 -8.88
CA ASN A 136 -12.03 25.22 -9.13
C ASN A 136 -11.97 24.50 -10.49
N LEU A 137 -11.59 23.23 -10.45
CA LEU A 137 -11.48 22.41 -11.65
C LEU A 137 -12.86 21.98 -12.19
N ARG A 138 -13.98 22.20 -11.49
CA ARG A 138 -15.32 21.77 -11.94
C ARG A 138 -15.76 22.40 -13.25
N ILE A 139 -15.22 23.57 -13.61
CA ILE A 139 -15.44 24.17 -14.92
C ILE A 139 -15.05 23.23 -16.07
N SER A 140 -14.06 22.34 -15.86
CA SER A 140 -13.66 21.31 -16.83
C SER A 140 -14.83 20.37 -17.19
N SER A 141 -15.67 20.03 -16.20
CA SER A 141 -16.81 19.14 -16.38
C SER A 141 -17.85 19.69 -17.37
N SER A 142 -17.95 21.02 -17.50
CA SER A 142 -18.86 21.67 -18.44
C SER A 142 -18.49 21.37 -19.91
N PHE A 143 -17.26 20.91 -20.15
CA PHE A 143 -16.74 20.56 -21.46
C PHE A 143 -16.54 19.04 -21.64
N ASN A 144 -16.97 18.20 -20.68
CA ASN A 144 -16.74 16.75 -20.72
C ASN A 144 -17.36 16.04 -21.93
N LYS A 145 -18.44 16.59 -22.50
CA LYS A 145 -19.12 16.04 -23.70
C LYS A 145 -18.27 16.20 -24.98
N LEU A 146 -17.19 16.98 -24.96
CA LEU A 146 -16.28 17.13 -26.10
C LEU A 146 -15.38 15.89 -26.23
N LYS A 147 -15.27 15.36 -27.45
CA LYS A 147 -14.43 14.19 -27.75
C LYS A 147 -12.94 14.52 -27.72
N ASN A 148 -12.56 15.69 -28.22
CA ASN A 148 -11.16 16.10 -28.33
C ASN A 148 -10.85 17.20 -27.32
N LYS A 149 -10.58 16.84 -26.05
CA LYS A 149 -10.32 17.79 -24.96
C LYS A 149 -8.99 17.52 -24.25
N GLN A 150 -8.32 18.57 -23.77
CA GLN A 150 -7.10 18.48 -22.95
C GLN A 150 -7.17 19.49 -21.79
N PHE A 151 -6.76 19.05 -20.59
CA PHE A 151 -6.64 19.89 -19.40
C PHE A 151 -5.18 19.93 -18.96
N ILE A 152 -4.64 21.12 -18.73
CA ILE A 152 -3.21 21.31 -18.47
C ILE A 152 -3.07 22.18 -17.23
N ILE A 153 -2.38 21.71 -16.19
CA ILE A 153 -2.18 22.46 -14.93
C ILE A 153 -0.70 22.89 -14.84
N ASN A 154 -0.42 24.18 -14.61
CA ASN A 154 0.90 24.75 -14.28
C ASN A 154 2.10 24.26 -15.11
N ASP A 155 1.94 24.16 -16.43
CA ASP A 155 2.98 23.68 -17.37
C ASP A 155 3.41 22.21 -17.19
N ASP A 156 2.69 21.45 -16.37
CA ASP A 156 2.83 20.01 -16.34
C ASP A 156 2.39 19.39 -17.68
N LYS A 157 2.78 18.13 -17.90
CA LYS A 157 2.24 17.34 -19.02
C LYS A 157 0.70 17.47 -19.00
N PRO A 158 0.04 17.49 -20.17
CA PRO A 158 -1.42 17.43 -20.21
C PRO A 158 -1.89 16.40 -19.20
N ILE A 159 -2.67 16.86 -18.22
CA ILE A 159 -3.32 15.93 -17.32
C ILE A 159 -4.38 15.31 -18.20
N ASP A 160 -4.04 14.12 -18.67
CA ASP A 160 -5.02 13.28 -19.28
C ASP A 160 -5.94 12.83 -18.14
N LEU A 161 -6.95 13.67 -17.85
CA LEU A 161 -8.17 13.25 -17.16
C LEU A 161 -8.88 12.12 -17.95
N THR A 162 -8.34 11.80 -19.13
CA THR A 162 -8.63 10.73 -20.05
C THR A 162 -7.91 9.41 -19.70
N ASP A 163 -6.71 9.42 -19.07
CA ASP A 163 -5.96 8.19 -18.72
C ASP A 163 -6.22 7.69 -17.28
N ILE A 164 -6.40 8.58 -16.30
CA ILE A 164 -6.76 8.14 -14.94
C ILE A 164 -8.27 7.94 -14.88
N THR A 165 -8.68 6.81 -15.44
CA THR A 165 -10.06 6.32 -15.37
C THR A 165 -10.33 5.57 -14.07
N SER A 166 -9.26 5.23 -13.32
CA SER A 166 -9.29 4.40 -12.13
C SER A 166 -8.23 4.81 -11.09
N VAL A 167 -8.40 4.39 -9.85
CA VAL A 167 -7.50 4.69 -8.72
C VAL A 167 -6.17 3.92 -8.80
N GLU A 168 -6.17 2.80 -9.50
CA GLU A 168 -5.07 1.85 -9.59
C GLU A 168 -3.86 2.40 -10.35
N ASP A 169 -4.10 3.41 -11.19
CA ASP A 169 -3.11 4.05 -12.05
C ASP A 169 -2.20 5.05 -11.31
N LEU A 170 -2.55 5.43 -10.06
CA LEU A 170 -1.79 6.35 -9.22
C LEU A 170 -0.43 5.75 -8.79
N ARG A 171 0.63 6.54 -8.67
CA ARG A 171 2.00 6.15 -8.23
C ARG A 171 2.43 6.93 -6.98
N CYS A 172 3.46 6.48 -6.24
CA CYS A 172 3.96 7.17 -5.04
C CYS A 172 4.30 8.64 -5.28
N ASN A 173 4.92 8.96 -6.41
CA ASN A 173 5.25 10.34 -6.78
C ASN A 173 4.01 11.19 -7.06
N ASP A 174 2.88 10.58 -7.41
CA ASP A 174 1.64 11.28 -7.67
C ASP A 174 1.03 11.77 -6.33
N PHE A 175 1.14 10.97 -5.25
CA PHE A 175 0.75 11.42 -3.89
C PHE A 175 1.65 12.52 -3.31
N MET A 176 2.88 12.62 -3.81
CA MET A 176 3.79 13.72 -3.47
C MET A 176 3.42 15.01 -4.22
N ASN A 177 2.72 14.89 -5.36
CA ASN A 177 2.10 15.99 -6.10
C ASN A 177 0.66 16.20 -5.61
N ASP A 178 0.57 16.54 -4.33
CA ASP A 178 -0.61 16.85 -3.50
C ASP A 178 -1.88 17.19 -4.31
N LYS A 179 -1.78 18.15 -5.22
CA LYS A 179 -2.96 18.80 -5.79
C LYS A 179 -3.49 18.17 -7.09
N GLY A 180 -2.69 17.37 -7.81
CA GLY A 180 -3.14 16.69 -9.03
C GLY A 180 -3.94 15.42 -8.74
N VAL A 181 -3.50 14.65 -7.75
CA VAL A 181 -4.13 13.38 -7.36
C VAL A 181 -5.43 13.59 -6.61
N ILE A 182 -5.48 14.55 -5.68
CA ILE A 182 -6.73 14.93 -5.01
C ILE A 182 -7.75 15.36 -6.08
N ALA A 183 -7.38 16.25 -6.99
CA ALA A 183 -8.24 16.67 -8.08
C ALA A 183 -8.78 15.51 -8.93
N THR A 184 -7.92 14.56 -9.30
CA THR A 184 -8.32 13.37 -10.07
C THR A 184 -9.27 12.46 -9.29
N VAL A 185 -8.95 12.15 -8.04
CA VAL A 185 -9.78 11.28 -7.20
C VAL A 185 -11.13 11.94 -6.88
N LEU A 186 -11.14 13.23 -6.54
CA LEU A 186 -12.38 14.00 -6.34
C LEU A 186 -13.24 14.01 -7.60
N THR A 187 -12.64 14.16 -8.78
CA THR A 187 -13.37 14.11 -10.05
C THR A 187 -14.01 12.73 -10.25
N LEU A 188 -13.28 11.64 -10.00
CA LEU A 188 -13.79 10.26 -10.11
C LEU A 188 -14.94 9.96 -9.13
N ILE A 189 -14.89 10.50 -7.92
CA ILE A 189 -15.95 10.34 -6.91
C ILE A 189 -17.17 11.18 -7.25
N GLN A 190 -16.95 12.44 -7.66
CA GLN A 190 -18.00 13.38 -8.05
C GLN A 190 -18.75 12.91 -9.30
N ASP A 191 -18.08 12.18 -10.22
CA ASP A 191 -18.68 11.61 -11.43
C ASP A 191 -19.41 10.27 -11.20
N SER A 192 -19.19 9.56 -10.08
CA SER A 192 -19.82 8.25 -9.80
C SER A 192 -20.03 7.98 -8.30
N PRO A 193 -21.02 8.62 -7.67
CA PRO A 193 -21.29 8.52 -6.23
C PRO A 193 -21.48 7.07 -5.73
N ASP A 194 -22.10 6.22 -6.54
CA ASP A 194 -22.45 4.84 -6.18
C ASP A 194 -21.23 3.89 -6.10
N LYS A 195 -20.09 4.27 -6.68
CA LYS A 195 -18.84 3.47 -6.72
C LYS A 195 -17.84 3.84 -5.62
N LYS A 196 -18.21 4.78 -4.74
CA LYS A 196 -17.38 5.31 -3.67
C LYS A 196 -16.70 4.23 -2.81
N LYS A 197 -17.43 3.17 -2.44
CA LYS A 197 -16.89 2.07 -1.61
C LYS A 197 -15.82 1.23 -2.31
N GLU A 198 -15.98 1.02 -3.62
CA GLU A 198 -15.01 0.29 -4.45
C GLU A 198 -13.74 1.12 -4.66
N LEU A 199 -13.90 2.40 -5.01
CA LEU A 199 -12.80 3.36 -5.17
C LEU A 199 -11.97 3.48 -3.88
N ARG A 200 -12.64 3.52 -2.72
CA ARG A 200 -12.00 3.54 -1.40
C ARG A 200 -11.11 2.32 -1.17
N SER A 201 -11.59 1.11 -1.47
CA SER A 201 -10.83 -0.14 -1.31
C SER A 201 -9.54 -0.13 -2.15
N LYS A 202 -9.64 0.37 -3.38
CA LYS A 202 -8.53 0.52 -4.31
C LYS A 202 -7.52 1.56 -3.81
N MET A 203 -8.00 2.69 -3.25
CA MET A 203 -7.15 3.72 -2.63
C MET A 203 -6.39 3.17 -1.42
N CYS A 204 -7.02 2.39 -0.55
CA CYS A 204 -6.37 1.76 0.60
C CYS A 204 -5.22 0.83 0.18
N THR A 205 -5.44 0.05 -0.88
CA THR A 205 -4.42 -0.86 -1.43
C THR A 205 -3.23 -0.07 -1.98
N LYS A 206 -3.50 1.02 -2.71
CA LYS A 206 -2.46 1.90 -3.25
C LYS A 206 -1.67 2.63 -2.15
N ALA A 207 -2.37 3.19 -1.16
CA ALA A 207 -1.77 3.82 0.01
C ALA A 207 -0.79 2.89 0.73
N THR A 208 -1.16 1.62 0.91
CA THR A 208 -0.30 0.60 1.54
C THR A 208 1.00 0.36 0.75
N SER A 209 0.91 0.34 -0.59
CA SER A 209 2.09 0.21 -1.47
C SER A 209 3.02 1.41 -1.34
N VAL A 210 2.48 2.62 -1.35
CA VAL A 210 3.22 3.89 -1.23
C VAL A 210 3.91 4.02 0.13
N ILE A 211 3.19 3.68 1.20
CA ILE A 211 3.72 3.61 2.58
C ILE A 211 4.89 2.63 2.66
N SER A 212 4.80 1.49 1.97
CA SER A 212 5.86 0.47 1.95
C SER A 212 7.09 0.94 1.18
N GLU A 213 6.92 1.70 0.10
CA GLU A 213 8.02 2.30 -0.68
C GLU A 213 8.78 3.35 0.13
N LEU A 214 8.08 4.18 0.93
CA LEU A 214 8.69 5.21 1.77
C LEU A 214 9.54 4.63 2.91
N ALA A 215 9.17 3.47 3.46
CA ALA A 215 9.85 2.84 4.59
C ALA A 215 11.27 2.27 4.30
N THR A 216 11.78 2.43 3.09
CA THR A 216 12.95 1.66 2.61
C THR A 216 14.33 2.32 2.80
N LYS A 217 14.48 3.47 3.47
CA LYS A 217 15.76 4.21 3.46
C LYS A 217 16.65 4.20 4.71
N SER A 218 16.37 3.42 5.75
CA SER A 218 17.26 3.38 6.92
C SER A 218 17.30 2.01 7.59
N SER A 219 18.26 1.18 7.15
CA SER A 219 18.40 -0.17 7.65
C SER A 219 18.99 -0.16 9.07
N ILE A 220 18.18 -0.53 10.06
CA ILE A 220 18.59 -0.85 11.44
C ILE A 220 19.79 -1.81 11.48
N LYS A 221 19.95 -2.61 10.43
CA LYS A 221 21.10 -3.45 10.15
C LYS A 221 22.46 -2.77 10.32
N ILE A 222 22.58 -1.47 10.03
CA ILE A 222 23.85 -0.73 10.21
C ILE A 222 24.18 -0.64 11.71
N PHE A 223 23.20 -0.31 12.55
CA PHE A 223 23.37 -0.23 13.99
C PHE A 223 23.59 -1.61 14.60
N TYR A 224 22.81 -2.61 14.15
CA TYR A 224 23.01 -4.01 14.52
C TYR A 224 24.45 -4.47 14.28
N LYS A 225 24.99 -4.23 13.08
CA LYS A 225 26.38 -4.61 12.73
C LYS A 225 27.43 -3.92 13.61
N LYS A 226 27.15 -2.71 14.08
CA LYS A 226 28.03 -1.94 14.96
C LYS A 226 27.78 -2.24 16.46
N ASN A 227 26.77 -3.04 16.78
CA ASN A 227 26.21 -3.20 18.12
C ASN A 227 25.92 -1.85 18.81
N ASP A 228 25.51 -0.85 18.01
CA ASP A 228 25.28 0.53 18.44
C ASP A 228 23.83 0.69 18.91
N ILE A 229 23.56 0.19 20.11
CA ILE A 229 22.21 0.21 20.70
C ILE A 229 21.76 1.66 20.91
N ASP A 230 22.61 2.49 21.52
CA ASP A 230 22.25 3.87 21.88
C ASP A 230 22.07 4.74 20.64
N GLY A 231 22.92 4.59 19.63
CA GLY A 231 22.75 5.26 18.33
C GLY A 231 21.50 4.79 17.59
N CYS A 232 21.11 3.52 17.72
CA CYS A 232 19.84 3.04 17.18
C CYS A 232 18.64 3.64 17.93
N VAL A 233 18.69 3.69 19.26
CA VAL A 233 17.65 4.33 20.08
C VAL A 233 17.49 5.81 19.71
N GLU A 234 18.61 6.54 19.60
CA GLU A 234 18.61 7.93 19.17
C GLU A 234 18.09 8.09 17.74
N PHE A 235 18.53 7.23 16.82
CA PHE A 235 18.05 7.18 15.45
C PHE A 235 16.54 6.99 15.40
N VAL A 236 16.00 6.00 16.11
CA VAL A 236 14.56 5.70 16.14
C VAL A 236 13.76 6.87 16.74
N ARG A 237 14.24 7.46 17.83
CA ARG A 237 13.63 8.66 18.44
C ARG A 237 13.64 9.87 17.48
N LYS A 238 14.65 9.99 16.62
CA LYS A 238 14.78 11.05 15.60
C LYS A 238 14.04 10.73 14.30
N TYR A 239 13.94 9.45 13.95
CA TYR A 239 13.27 8.93 12.76
C TYR A 239 11.78 9.26 12.78
N ASP A 240 11.21 9.37 13.98
CA ASP A 240 9.87 9.92 14.27
C ASP A 240 9.66 11.35 13.76
N ASN A 241 10.66 12.07 13.24
CA ASN A 241 10.50 13.46 12.78
C ASN A 241 10.54 13.62 11.25
N SER A 242 11.56 13.12 10.51
CA SER A 242 11.73 13.48 9.08
C SER A 242 11.03 12.57 8.07
N GLU A 243 10.95 11.25 8.33
CA GLU A 243 10.07 10.39 7.53
C GLU A 243 8.65 10.50 8.02
N HIS A 244 8.45 10.80 9.31
CA HIS A 244 7.17 11.29 9.80
C HIS A 244 6.71 12.54 9.06
N GLU A 245 7.57 13.50 8.67
CA GLU A 245 7.16 14.63 7.81
C GLU A 245 6.66 14.18 6.43
N LYS A 246 7.31 13.23 5.76
CA LYS A 246 6.84 12.70 4.45
C LYS A 246 5.58 11.86 4.59
N PHE A 247 5.50 11.07 5.66
CA PHE A 247 4.29 10.37 6.05
C PHE A 247 3.18 11.36 6.44
N GLN A 248 3.49 12.45 7.13
CA GLN A 248 2.60 13.56 7.44
C GLN A 248 2.31 14.43 6.21
N GLN A 249 2.99 14.25 5.08
CA GLN A 249 2.62 14.88 3.81
C GLN A 249 1.67 13.97 3.03
N VAL A 250 1.99 12.68 2.96
CA VAL A 250 1.21 11.70 2.18
C VAL A 250 -0.05 11.24 2.93
N MET A 251 0.01 11.10 4.26
CA MET A 251 -1.12 10.64 5.06
C MET A 251 -2.25 11.65 5.09
N PRO A 252 -2.04 12.97 5.28
CA PRO A 252 -3.11 13.94 5.11
C PRO A 252 -3.69 13.91 3.72
N VAL A 253 -2.89 13.82 2.64
CA VAL A 253 -3.46 13.67 1.28
C VAL A 253 -4.37 12.44 1.17
N ILE A 254 -3.98 11.30 1.75
CA ILE A 254 -4.81 10.09 1.78
C ILE A 254 -6.06 10.26 2.66
N LEU A 255 -5.91 10.91 3.83
CA LEU A 255 -6.99 11.17 4.77
C LEU A 255 -7.97 12.22 4.20
N ASP A 256 -7.49 13.30 3.61
CA ASP A 256 -8.24 14.33 2.90
C ASP A 256 -9.00 13.69 1.73
N ILE A 257 -8.38 12.79 0.95
CA ILE A 257 -9.11 12.01 -0.05
C ILE A 257 -10.24 11.22 0.61
N PHE A 258 -10.01 10.56 1.75
CA PHE A 258 -11.07 9.81 2.44
C PHE A 258 -12.16 10.70 3.05
N GLU A 259 -11.80 11.83 3.65
CA GLU A 259 -12.72 12.83 4.20
C GLU A 259 -13.62 13.40 3.10
N GLU A 260 -13.03 13.80 1.97
CA GLU A 260 -13.75 14.33 0.82
C GLU A 260 -14.57 13.26 0.09
N THR A 261 -14.17 11.97 0.17
CA THR A 261 -15.05 10.88 -0.28
C THR A 261 -16.27 10.77 0.62
N ASP A 262 -16.13 10.98 1.93
CA ASP A 262 -17.11 10.66 2.96
C ASP A 262 -18.06 11.81 3.32
N TYR A 263 -18.87 12.26 2.35
CA TYR A 263 -19.99 13.15 2.66
C TYR A 263 -21.09 12.42 3.46
N GLY A 264 -21.28 12.80 4.72
CA GLY A 264 -22.61 12.96 5.31
C GLY A 264 -23.26 11.79 6.07
N GLU A 265 -22.54 10.73 6.45
CA GLU A 265 -23.01 9.81 7.49
C GLU A 265 -22.06 9.86 8.69
N ASP A 266 -22.62 9.86 9.90
CA ASP A 266 -21.95 9.89 11.21
C ASP A 266 -21.06 8.65 11.46
N GLU A 267 -20.03 8.43 10.63
CA GLU A 267 -19.08 7.32 10.76
C GLU A 267 -17.63 7.77 11.00
N TYR A 268 -17.42 9.02 11.44
CA TYR A 268 -16.14 9.37 12.06
C TYR A 268 -16.08 8.83 13.50
N SER A 269 -15.85 7.53 13.59
CA SER A 269 -15.30 6.93 14.79
C SER A 269 -13.87 6.52 14.53
N LEU A 270 -12.94 7.03 15.33
CA LEU A 270 -11.58 6.49 15.47
C LEU A 270 -11.59 4.97 15.74
N SER A 271 -12.74 4.37 16.06
CA SER A 271 -12.91 2.92 16.13
C SER A 271 -12.75 2.17 14.81
N TYR A 272 -12.78 2.84 13.64
CA TYR A 272 -12.43 2.23 12.36
C TYR A 272 -10.92 2.17 12.10
N PHE A 273 -10.13 2.96 12.84
CA PHE A 273 -8.68 2.73 12.99
C PHE A 273 -8.38 1.82 14.18
N SER A 274 -9.25 1.75 15.19
CA SER A 274 -9.14 0.78 16.30
C SER A 274 -9.64 -0.63 15.92
N LYS A 275 -10.30 -0.78 14.78
CA LYS A 275 -10.53 -2.04 14.07
C LYS A 275 -9.55 -2.16 12.89
N THR A 276 -8.27 -2.23 13.22
CA THR A 276 -7.37 -3.21 12.59
C THR A 276 -7.78 -4.65 12.97
N GLU A 277 -9.08 -4.97 12.97
CA GLU A 277 -9.52 -6.30 12.63
C GLU A 277 -9.38 -6.41 11.13
N MET A 278 -8.31 -7.08 10.74
CA MET A 278 -8.10 -7.76 9.48
C MET A 278 -8.58 -6.98 8.25
N CYS A 279 -7.62 -6.64 7.38
CA CYS A 279 -7.85 -6.80 5.96
C CYS A 279 -8.80 -7.98 5.75
N LYS A 280 -10.06 -7.72 5.36
CA LYS A 280 -10.78 -8.74 4.61
C LYS A 280 -9.82 -9.10 3.49
N LYS A 281 -9.54 -10.40 3.42
CA LYS A 281 -8.69 -11.02 2.41
C LYS A 281 -8.87 -10.28 1.09
N PRO A 282 -7.80 -10.05 0.32
CA PRO A 282 -8.00 -9.84 -1.10
C PRO A 282 -8.89 -10.99 -1.58
N GLU A 283 -10.03 -10.68 -2.20
CA GLU A 283 -10.51 -11.54 -3.26
C GLU A 283 -9.39 -11.50 -4.29
N THR A 284 -8.58 -12.56 -4.28
CA THR A 284 -7.63 -12.83 -5.35
C THR A 284 -8.40 -12.75 -6.66
N PRO A 285 -7.88 -12.05 -7.68
CA PRO A 285 -8.37 -12.21 -9.04
C PRO A 285 -8.38 -13.71 -9.36
N ASP A 286 -9.42 -14.18 -10.02
CA ASP A 286 -9.50 -15.54 -10.57
C ASP A 286 -8.39 -15.85 -11.60
N ASP A 287 -7.46 -14.92 -11.86
CA ASP A 287 -6.27 -15.11 -12.67
C ASP A 287 -4.97 -14.68 -11.94
N MET A 288 -4.85 -14.96 -10.63
CA MET A 288 -3.54 -15.46 -10.22
C MET A 288 -3.33 -16.73 -11.03
N ILE A 289 -2.16 -16.88 -11.67
CA ILE A 289 -1.69 -18.20 -12.07
C ILE A 289 -1.60 -19.01 -10.78
N TYR A 290 -2.72 -19.62 -10.43
CA TYR A 290 -2.82 -20.86 -9.74
C TYR A 290 -1.85 -21.73 -10.53
N TYR A 291 -0.67 -21.99 -9.96
CA TYR A 291 -0.27 -23.38 -9.95
C TYR A 291 -1.36 -24.09 -9.15
N GLY A 292 -2.47 -24.35 -9.84
CA GLY A 292 -3.32 -25.47 -9.55
C GLY A 292 -2.38 -26.65 -9.64
N TYR A 293 -1.84 -27.02 -8.49
CA TYR A 293 -2.08 -28.39 -8.12
C TYR A 293 -3.60 -28.52 -8.17
N SER A 294 -4.04 -29.13 -9.27
CA SER A 294 -5.35 -29.74 -9.42
C SER A 294 -5.88 -30.12 -8.04
N GLU A 295 -7.17 -29.87 -7.81
CA GLU A 295 -7.90 -30.49 -6.72
C GLU A 295 -7.72 -32.01 -6.81
N ILE A 296 -6.64 -32.48 -6.23
CA ILE A 296 -6.49 -33.83 -5.74
C ILE A 296 -7.20 -33.71 -4.40
N ASN A 297 -8.50 -34.05 -4.38
CA ASN A 297 -9.04 -34.76 -3.23
C ASN A 297 -7.94 -35.69 -2.72
N ASP A 298 -7.61 -35.73 -1.42
CA ASP A 298 -6.90 -36.82 -0.70
C ASP A 298 -6.08 -36.18 0.44
N ARG A 299 -6.20 -36.53 1.73
CA ARG A 299 -5.68 -37.77 2.36
C ARG A 299 -4.27 -38.22 1.96
N ASP A 300 -3.64 -37.57 0.97
CA ASP A 300 -2.39 -38.02 0.40
C ASP A 300 -1.25 -37.11 0.83
N PHE A 301 -0.43 -37.74 1.66
CA PHE A 301 0.95 -37.39 1.90
C PHE A 301 1.69 -37.11 0.57
N ILE A 302 2.23 -35.91 0.39
CA ILE A 302 3.16 -35.60 -0.71
C ILE A 302 4.43 -34.98 -0.12
N CYS A 303 5.44 -35.82 0.08
CA CYS A 303 6.82 -35.39 0.30
C CYS A 303 7.67 -35.87 -0.89
N ASP A 304 7.49 -35.21 -2.03
CA ASP A 304 8.23 -35.46 -3.28
C ASP A 304 9.58 -34.73 -3.30
N ILE A 305 10.40 -35.01 -2.29
CA ILE A 305 11.73 -34.43 -2.19
C ILE A 305 12.71 -35.35 -2.92
N LEU A 306 12.91 -35.09 -4.21
CA LEU A 306 13.93 -35.78 -5.02
C LEU A 306 15.31 -35.14 -4.83
N LEU A 307 15.79 -35.06 -3.58
CA LEU A 307 17.15 -34.61 -3.28
C LEU A 307 18.08 -35.82 -3.17
N THR A 308 18.58 -36.28 -4.31
CA THR A 308 19.40 -37.50 -4.46
C THR A 308 20.76 -37.48 -3.72
N LYS A 309 21.10 -36.39 -3.02
CA LYS A 309 22.40 -36.22 -2.33
C LYS A 309 22.34 -35.63 -0.91
N CYS A 310 21.17 -35.34 -0.33
CA CYS A 310 21.07 -34.69 0.98
C CYS A 310 21.07 -35.69 2.14
N THR A 311 22.03 -35.57 3.06
CA THR A 311 22.12 -36.33 4.32
C THR A 311 21.63 -35.51 5.54
N SER A 312 20.91 -34.41 5.32
CA SER A 312 20.29 -33.62 6.38
C SER A 312 19.52 -34.53 7.34
N ALA A 313 19.62 -34.27 8.64
CA ALA A 313 18.69 -34.93 9.55
C ALA A 313 17.27 -34.42 9.30
N CYS A 314 16.31 -35.22 9.73
CA CYS A 314 14.91 -34.93 9.72
C CYS A 314 14.32 -35.23 11.09
N ILE A 315 13.37 -34.39 11.50
CA ILE A 315 12.51 -34.60 12.66
C ILE A 315 11.18 -35.13 12.13
N LEU A 316 10.82 -36.36 12.47
CA LEU A 316 9.52 -36.90 12.08
C LEU A 316 8.43 -36.33 12.99
N VAL A 317 7.36 -35.82 12.40
CA VAL A 317 6.22 -35.27 13.12
C VAL A 317 5.04 -36.25 13.00
N LYS A 318 4.62 -36.76 14.15
CA LYS A 318 3.55 -37.74 14.30
C LYS A 318 2.18 -37.07 14.19
N LEU A 319 1.28 -37.77 13.51
CA LEU A 319 -0.14 -37.51 13.55
C LEU A 319 -0.72 -38.30 14.75
N ILE A 320 -0.79 -37.65 15.92
CA ILE A 320 -1.42 -38.26 17.08
C ILE A 320 -2.92 -38.04 16.98
N GLU A 321 -3.66 -39.13 16.75
CA GLU A 321 -5.10 -39.18 16.95
C GLU A 321 -5.36 -39.43 18.44
N ASP A 322 -5.57 -38.37 19.22
CA ASP A 322 -5.99 -38.55 20.62
C ASP A 322 -7.40 -39.16 20.61
N SER A 323 -7.50 -40.45 20.96
CA SER A 323 -8.78 -41.18 20.99
C SER A 323 -9.77 -40.64 22.03
N ASN A 324 -9.29 -39.81 22.95
CA ASN A 324 -10.08 -39.20 24.03
C ASN A 324 -10.33 -37.70 23.83
N SER A 325 -9.81 -37.09 22.77
CA SER A 325 -10.01 -35.66 22.53
C SER A 325 -11.31 -35.42 21.77
N SER A 326 -12.09 -34.41 22.18
CA SER A 326 -13.22 -33.93 21.39
C SER A 326 -12.75 -33.62 19.96
N ASN A 327 -13.65 -33.63 18.98
CA ASN A 327 -13.33 -33.31 17.58
C ASN A 327 -12.60 -31.96 17.39
N GLU A 328 -12.50 -31.11 18.42
CA GLU A 328 -11.84 -29.79 18.41
C GLU A 328 -10.31 -29.88 18.50
N ASP A 329 -9.72 -30.78 19.29
CA ASP A 329 -8.26 -30.96 19.41
C ASP A 329 -7.63 -31.58 18.13
N ARG A 330 -8.47 -32.05 17.19
CA ARG A 330 -8.02 -32.55 15.88
C ARG A 330 -7.50 -31.44 14.96
N PHE A 331 -7.80 -30.17 15.26
CA PHE A 331 -7.53 -29.05 14.38
C PHE A 331 -6.43 -28.10 14.88
N SER A 332 -6.13 -28.03 16.18
CA SER A 332 -5.02 -27.25 16.74
C SER A 332 -4.74 -27.66 18.17
N ILE A 333 -3.48 -27.69 18.62
CA ILE A 333 -3.16 -27.92 20.04
C ILE A 333 -3.39 -26.68 20.92
N ILE A 334 -3.58 -25.52 20.28
CA ILE A 334 -3.76 -24.23 20.93
C ILE A 334 -5.26 -24.01 21.17
N PRO A 335 -5.70 -23.82 22.44
CA PRO A 335 -7.10 -23.54 22.75
C PRO A 335 -7.62 -22.29 22.02
N ASP A 336 -8.87 -22.31 21.57
CA ASP A 336 -9.48 -21.21 20.81
C ASP A 336 -9.42 -19.86 21.55
N GLU A 337 -9.59 -19.87 22.87
CA GLU A 337 -9.49 -18.68 23.74
C GLU A 337 -8.10 -18.02 23.73
N LEU A 338 -7.05 -18.81 23.49
CA LEU A 338 -5.65 -18.36 23.43
C LEU A 338 -5.18 -18.11 22.00
N ASN A 339 -5.87 -18.66 21.01
CA ASN A 339 -5.46 -18.66 19.61
C ASN A 339 -5.19 -17.23 19.08
N LYS A 340 -6.08 -16.27 19.36
CA LYS A 340 -5.88 -14.86 18.93
C LYS A 340 -4.63 -14.24 19.54
N LYS A 341 -4.45 -14.39 20.86
CA LYS A 341 -3.31 -13.83 21.60
C LYS A 341 -1.97 -14.47 21.19
N ILE A 342 -1.95 -15.80 21.00
CA ILE A 342 -0.76 -16.53 20.59
C ILE A 342 -0.44 -16.28 19.10
N ALA A 343 -1.45 -16.08 18.24
CA ALA A 343 -1.24 -15.67 16.86
C ALA A 343 -0.58 -14.28 16.75
N GLU A 344 -0.99 -13.34 17.62
CA GLU A 344 -0.40 -12.00 17.74
C GLU A 344 0.98 -12.05 18.43
N HIS A 345 1.16 -12.93 19.42
CA HIS A 345 2.38 -13.07 20.22
C HIS A 345 2.83 -14.54 20.39
N PRO A 346 3.46 -15.16 19.35
CA PRO A 346 3.78 -16.59 19.35
C PRO A 346 4.63 -17.08 20.54
N PHE A 347 5.50 -16.24 21.09
CA PHE A 347 6.35 -16.58 22.23
C PHE A 347 5.57 -16.81 23.54
N LEU A 348 4.29 -16.40 23.62
CA LEU A 348 3.43 -16.73 24.77
C LEU A 348 3.28 -18.24 24.97
N ILE A 349 3.45 -19.04 23.91
CA ILE A 349 3.39 -20.51 24.00
C ILE A 349 4.40 -21.08 25.00
N LEU A 350 5.51 -20.37 25.25
CA LEU A 350 6.56 -20.80 26.18
C LEU A 350 6.12 -20.72 27.66
N ASN A 351 4.98 -20.09 27.94
CA ASN A 351 4.37 -20.02 29.27
C ASN A 351 3.33 -21.13 29.52
N HIS A 352 3.09 -21.99 28.53
CA HIS A 352 2.04 -23.02 28.57
C HIS A 352 2.66 -24.43 28.50
N ASP A 353 3.01 -24.98 29.66
CA ASP A 353 3.63 -26.31 29.77
C ASP A 353 2.76 -27.42 29.16
N ASP A 354 1.44 -27.32 29.30
CA ASP A 354 0.48 -28.23 28.71
C ASP A 354 0.57 -28.26 27.17
N ILE A 355 0.68 -27.09 26.54
CA ILE A 355 0.87 -26.95 25.09
C ILE A 355 2.24 -27.51 24.69
N ILE A 356 3.30 -27.19 25.44
CA ILE A 356 4.66 -27.72 25.20
C ILE A 356 4.67 -29.25 25.22
N GLN A 357 4.02 -29.88 26.21
CA GLN A 357 3.93 -31.34 26.27
C GLN A 357 3.14 -31.93 25.09
N LYS A 358 2.07 -31.25 24.62
CA LYS A 358 1.34 -31.65 23.40
C LYS A 358 2.23 -31.57 22.14
N ILE A 359 3.16 -30.62 22.06
CA ILE A 359 4.15 -30.51 20.96
C ILE A 359 5.14 -31.66 21.02
N ILE A 360 5.75 -31.90 22.20
CA ILE A 360 6.79 -32.93 22.39
C ILE A 360 6.25 -34.31 22.01
N LYS A 361 5.02 -34.64 22.45
CA LYS A 361 4.38 -35.92 22.10
C LYS A 361 4.29 -36.14 20.58
N ARG A 362 4.05 -35.08 19.81
CA ARG A 362 3.93 -35.13 18.34
C ARG A 362 5.27 -35.25 17.63
N VAL A 363 6.40 -35.28 18.33
CA VAL A 363 7.72 -35.39 17.72
C VAL A 363 8.33 -36.76 18.00
N GLU A 364 8.86 -37.38 16.94
CA GLU A 364 9.53 -38.67 17.05
C GLU A 364 10.84 -38.54 17.83
N HIS A 365 11.09 -39.56 18.66
CA HIS A 365 12.29 -39.62 19.49
C HIS A 365 13.53 -40.03 18.69
N GLN A 366 13.36 -40.73 17.58
CA GLN A 366 14.44 -41.22 16.74
C GLN A 366 14.74 -40.27 15.59
N THR A 367 16.03 -40.07 15.30
CA THR A 367 16.50 -39.26 14.17
C THR A 367 16.55 -40.10 12.89
N ILE A 368 16.17 -39.52 11.76
CA ILE A 368 16.35 -40.11 10.43
C ILE A 368 17.00 -39.08 9.51
N ASP A 369 17.86 -39.50 8.59
CA ASP A 369 18.37 -38.62 7.55
C ASP A 369 17.43 -38.58 6.32
N LEU A 370 17.48 -37.48 5.58
CA LEU A 370 16.59 -37.24 4.44
C LEU A 370 16.73 -38.28 3.34
N TYR A 371 17.94 -38.80 3.11
CA TYR A 371 18.18 -39.86 2.14
C TYR A 371 17.48 -41.16 2.53
N THR A 372 17.61 -41.57 3.80
CA THR A 372 16.91 -42.74 4.35
C THR A 372 15.40 -42.52 4.34
N TYR A 373 14.92 -41.33 4.73
CA TYR A 373 13.50 -40.98 4.70
C TYR A 373 12.91 -41.07 3.28
N ASN A 374 13.64 -40.58 2.28
CA ASN A 374 13.19 -40.63 0.89
C ASN A 374 13.11 -42.03 0.30
N LYS A 375 13.82 -43.00 0.88
CA LYS A 375 13.77 -44.41 0.48
C LYS A 375 12.68 -45.22 1.17
N LEU A 376 11.96 -44.64 2.13
CA LEU A 376 10.86 -45.33 2.78
C LEU A 376 9.77 -45.66 1.75
N LYS A 377 9.35 -46.93 1.73
CA LYS A 377 8.24 -47.40 0.89
C LYS A 377 6.92 -46.73 1.26
N ASP A 378 6.74 -46.49 2.56
CA ASP A 378 5.60 -45.80 3.14
C ASP A 378 6.14 -44.67 4.02
N LYS A 379 5.97 -43.44 3.57
CA LYS A 379 6.38 -42.23 4.29
C LYS A 379 5.28 -41.68 5.21
N SER A 380 4.07 -42.25 5.16
CA SER A 380 2.94 -41.89 6.02
C SER A 380 3.04 -42.50 7.41
N ARG A 381 4.03 -43.38 7.65
CA ARG A 381 4.26 -44.05 8.93
C ARG A 381 5.71 -43.98 9.37
N SER A 382 5.91 -43.85 10.68
CA SER A 382 7.23 -43.89 11.28
C SER A 382 7.88 -45.25 11.01
N PRO A 383 9.13 -45.30 10.51
CA PRO A 383 9.84 -46.56 10.37
C PRO A 383 10.22 -47.17 11.73
N PHE A 384 10.17 -46.38 12.81
CA PHE A 384 10.59 -46.78 14.16
C PHE A 384 9.41 -47.23 15.01
N THR A 385 8.35 -46.44 15.08
CA THR A 385 7.20 -46.70 15.96
C THR A 385 5.97 -47.20 15.22
N ARG A 386 5.95 -47.09 13.88
CA ARG A 386 4.77 -47.32 13.03
C ARG A 386 3.62 -46.33 13.24
N ASP A 387 3.81 -45.31 14.08
CA ASP A 387 2.84 -44.24 14.26
C ASP A 387 2.60 -43.51 12.93
N PRO A 388 1.36 -43.07 12.65
CA PRO A 388 1.08 -42.20 11.51
C PRO A 388 1.91 -40.91 11.59
N LEU A 389 2.42 -40.45 10.45
CA LEU A 389 3.22 -39.25 10.31
C LEU A 389 2.45 -38.19 9.52
N LYS A 390 2.57 -36.94 9.97
CA LYS A 390 2.19 -35.78 9.16
C LYS A 390 3.25 -35.46 8.12
N GLY A 391 4.53 -35.56 8.49
CA GLY A 391 5.64 -35.19 7.64
C GLY A 391 6.99 -35.24 8.36
N ALA A 392 7.99 -34.65 7.72
CA ALA A 392 9.34 -34.55 8.22
C ALA A 392 9.81 -33.10 8.17
N PHE A 393 10.23 -32.56 9.32
CA PHE A 393 10.95 -31.29 9.37
C PHE A 393 12.40 -31.54 8.96
N ILE A 394 12.89 -30.81 7.98
CA ILE A 394 14.18 -31.04 7.35
C ILE A 394 15.14 -29.93 7.75
N PHE A 395 16.30 -30.32 8.26
CA PHE A 395 17.38 -29.38 8.54
C PHE A 395 18.03 -28.89 7.25
N HIS A 396 18.47 -27.63 7.23
CA HIS A 396 19.20 -27.08 6.09
C HIS A 396 20.47 -27.91 5.80
N SER A 397 20.86 -27.96 4.53
CA SER A 397 22.16 -28.47 4.09
C SER A 397 22.68 -27.68 2.90
N ASP A 398 24.00 -27.70 2.75
CA ASP A 398 24.68 -27.00 1.67
C ASP A 398 24.19 -27.49 0.29
N GLY A 399 23.75 -26.55 -0.55
CA GLY A 399 23.27 -26.83 -1.89
C GLY A 399 21.80 -27.28 -2.00
N ALA A 400 21.05 -27.30 -0.88
CA ALA A 400 19.62 -27.56 -0.91
C ALA A 400 18.79 -26.28 -1.17
N ASP A 401 17.66 -26.43 -1.87
CA ASP A 401 16.69 -25.35 -2.06
C ASP A 401 15.99 -25.07 -0.71
N TYR A 402 16.40 -23.96 -0.09
CA TYR A 402 15.92 -23.60 1.24
C TYR A 402 14.46 -23.14 1.24
N ASP A 403 13.98 -22.49 0.18
CA ASP A 403 12.57 -22.07 0.09
C ASP A 403 11.66 -23.30 0.02
N PHE A 404 12.08 -24.32 -0.73
CA PHE A 404 11.40 -25.59 -0.77
C PHE A 404 11.40 -26.31 0.59
N ILE A 405 12.57 -26.41 1.26
CA ILE A 405 12.67 -26.98 2.62
C ILE A 405 11.78 -26.22 3.60
N PHE A 406 11.80 -24.90 3.58
CA PHE A 406 11.01 -24.06 4.47
C PHE A 406 9.51 -24.26 4.25
N ASN A 407 9.07 -24.36 3.00
CA ASN A 407 7.67 -24.65 2.67
C ASN A 407 7.23 -26.04 3.15
N ASN A 408 8.09 -27.05 2.99
CA ASN A 408 7.85 -28.38 3.55
C ASN A 408 7.74 -28.34 5.08
N ASN A 409 8.67 -27.65 5.76
CA ASN A 409 8.71 -27.55 7.21
C ASN A 409 7.45 -26.84 7.73
N ASN A 410 7.02 -25.75 7.07
CA ASN A 410 5.77 -25.06 7.38
C ASN A 410 4.55 -25.98 7.29
N LYS A 411 4.43 -26.79 6.24
CA LYS A 411 3.34 -27.78 6.10
C LYS A 411 3.42 -28.87 7.17
N THR A 412 4.63 -29.27 7.54
CA THR A 412 4.85 -30.32 8.53
C THR A 412 4.44 -29.86 9.93
N ILE A 413 4.79 -28.63 10.32
CA ILE A 413 4.48 -28.10 11.66
C ILE A 413 3.14 -27.38 11.73
N SER A 414 2.48 -27.10 10.59
CA SER A 414 1.20 -26.38 10.60
C SER A 414 0.10 -27.13 11.34
N PHE A 415 0.09 -28.46 11.28
CA PHE A 415 -0.82 -29.31 12.06
C PHE A 415 -0.62 -29.18 13.58
N ILE A 416 0.57 -28.75 14.02
CA ILE A 416 0.86 -28.55 15.44
C ILE A 416 0.21 -27.24 15.91
N PHE A 417 0.46 -26.13 15.22
CA PHE A 417 0.12 -24.78 15.71
C PHE A 417 -1.09 -24.13 15.05
N GLY A 418 -1.65 -24.71 14.00
CA GLY A 418 -2.55 -24.04 13.08
C GLY A 418 -3.82 -24.83 12.76
N LYS A 419 -4.94 -24.12 12.74
CA LYS A 419 -6.22 -24.67 12.26
C LYS A 419 -6.16 -24.99 10.77
N ASP A 420 -6.73 -26.11 10.35
CA ASP A 420 -6.83 -26.53 8.95
C ASP A 420 -5.46 -26.57 8.22
N ASP A 421 -4.42 -27.05 8.92
CA ASP A 421 -3.04 -27.11 8.42
C ASP A 421 -2.44 -25.74 8.02
N LYS A 422 -2.84 -24.65 8.69
CA LYS A 422 -2.34 -23.29 8.41
C LYS A 422 -1.73 -22.62 9.64
N LEU A 423 -0.42 -22.33 9.58
CA LEU A 423 0.26 -21.54 10.61
C LEU A 423 -0.29 -20.11 10.66
N PRO A 424 -0.71 -19.61 11.85
CA PRO A 424 -1.12 -18.23 12.01
C PRO A 424 0.10 -17.28 11.98
N GLY A 425 -0.08 -16.00 11.65
CA GLY A 425 0.97 -14.98 11.80
C GLY A 425 2.28 -15.28 11.05
N ASN A 426 3.43 -15.03 11.70
CA ASN A 426 4.74 -15.13 11.07
C ASN A 426 5.30 -16.57 11.10
N LYS A 427 5.28 -17.23 9.94
CA LYS A 427 5.77 -18.61 9.73
C LYS A 427 7.22 -18.83 10.17
N VAL A 428 8.09 -17.82 10.01
CA VAL A 428 9.51 -17.92 10.39
C VAL A 428 9.63 -18.08 11.90
N ILE A 429 8.85 -17.32 12.67
CA ILE A 429 8.84 -17.38 14.13
C ILE A 429 8.39 -18.77 14.61
N TRP A 430 7.40 -19.37 13.97
CA TRP A 430 6.92 -20.72 14.33
C TRP A 430 7.97 -21.81 14.15
N ASN A 431 8.76 -21.77 13.07
CA ASN A 431 9.84 -22.73 12.88
C ASN A 431 10.91 -22.57 13.97
N VAL A 432 11.27 -21.32 14.30
CA VAL A 432 12.23 -21.02 15.37
C VAL A 432 11.72 -21.48 16.74
N LEU A 433 10.45 -21.21 17.06
CA LEU A 433 9.82 -21.64 18.30
C LEU A 433 9.73 -23.16 18.42
N PHE A 434 9.33 -23.84 17.35
CA PHE A 434 9.28 -25.30 17.31
C PHE A 434 10.64 -25.90 17.67
N LEU A 435 11.71 -25.47 17.00
CA LEU A 435 13.07 -25.96 17.27
C LEU A 435 13.55 -25.59 18.69
N TYR A 436 13.23 -24.40 19.18
CA TYR A 436 13.59 -23.97 20.53
C TYR A 436 12.91 -24.82 21.61
N ILE A 437 11.63 -25.17 21.40
CA ILE A 437 10.89 -26.06 22.31
C ILE A 437 11.56 -27.44 22.35
N LEU A 438 11.99 -27.96 21.20
CA LEU A 438 12.69 -29.25 21.15
C LEU A 438 14.04 -29.21 21.86
N VAL A 439 14.81 -28.15 21.66
CA VAL A 439 16.07 -27.92 22.38
C VAL A 439 15.88 -27.97 23.89
N LYS A 440 14.84 -27.30 24.40
CA LYS A 440 14.67 -27.07 25.83
C LYS A 440 13.97 -28.22 26.54
N TYR A 441 12.98 -28.83 25.90
CA TYR A 441 12.03 -29.69 26.60
C TYR A 441 11.95 -31.11 26.05
N HIS A 442 12.33 -31.37 24.79
CA HIS A 442 12.19 -32.70 24.21
C HIS A 442 13.26 -33.66 24.76
N PRO A 443 12.90 -34.86 25.24
CA PRO A 443 13.81 -35.76 25.97
C PRO A 443 15.04 -36.20 25.15
N VAL A 444 14.89 -36.46 23.85
CA VAL A 444 16.01 -36.86 22.96
C VAL A 444 16.61 -35.67 22.22
N TRP A 445 15.81 -34.89 21.49
CA TRP A 445 16.31 -33.76 20.70
C TRP A 445 17.08 -32.69 21.49
N LYS A 446 16.87 -32.54 22.81
CA LYS A 446 17.72 -31.69 23.66
C LYS A 446 19.19 -32.12 23.67
N GLU A 447 19.49 -33.41 23.51
CA GLU A 447 20.87 -33.92 23.42
C GLU A 447 21.54 -33.52 22.10
N HIS A 448 20.75 -33.11 21.10
CA HIS A 448 21.20 -32.54 19.83
C HIS A 448 21.14 -31.00 19.82
N GLU A 449 21.27 -30.36 20.99
CA GLU A 449 21.22 -28.91 21.20
C GLU A 449 21.99 -28.13 20.14
N SER A 450 23.24 -28.52 19.88
CA SER A 450 24.13 -27.81 18.95
C SER A 450 23.53 -27.72 17.54
N LYS A 451 22.93 -28.81 17.05
CA LYS A 451 22.36 -28.89 15.71
C LYS A 451 21.08 -28.08 15.58
N LEU A 452 20.20 -28.15 16.59
CA LEU A 452 18.97 -27.36 16.62
C LEU A 452 19.27 -25.86 16.74
N LYS A 453 20.26 -25.50 17.56
CA LYS A 453 20.72 -24.11 17.71
C LYS A 453 21.29 -23.58 16.40
N GLU A 454 22.08 -24.38 15.69
CA GLU A 454 22.61 -24.03 14.38
C GLU A 454 21.48 -23.77 13.37
N GLU A 455 20.45 -24.63 13.32
CA GLU A 455 19.28 -24.44 12.47
C GLU A 455 18.51 -23.15 12.83
N ILE A 456 18.28 -22.90 14.12
CA ILE A 456 17.61 -21.67 14.57
C ILE A 456 18.39 -20.43 14.12
N LEU A 457 19.72 -20.44 14.30
CA LEU A 457 20.59 -19.35 13.88
C LEU A 457 20.62 -19.21 12.36
N TYR A 458 20.58 -20.31 11.61
CA TYR A 458 20.47 -20.30 10.15
C TYR A 458 19.18 -19.64 9.71
N ILE A 459 18.03 -20.02 10.27
CA ILE A 459 16.73 -19.39 10.00
C ILE A 459 16.81 -17.90 10.34
N CYS A 460 17.35 -17.53 11.51
CA CYS A 460 17.44 -16.13 11.93
C CYS A 460 18.29 -15.27 10.97
N LYS A 461 19.37 -15.84 10.43
CA LYS A 461 20.29 -15.15 9.51
C LYS A 461 19.78 -15.07 8.08
N ASN A 462 18.96 -16.01 7.62
CA ASN A 462 18.58 -16.12 6.22
C ASN A 462 17.14 -15.68 5.96
N MET A 463 16.26 -15.77 6.96
CA MET A 463 14.86 -15.37 6.82
C MET A 463 14.62 -13.93 7.26
N THR A 464 13.64 -13.30 6.61
CA THR A 464 13.22 -11.95 6.96
C THR A 464 11.93 -11.97 7.77
N SER A 465 11.83 -10.99 8.66
CA SER A 465 10.68 -10.70 9.49
C SER A 465 10.43 -9.20 9.47
N LEU A 466 9.34 -8.83 10.11
CA LEU A 466 8.74 -7.53 10.14
C LEU A 466 8.98 -6.89 11.53
N ILE A 467 9.47 -5.66 11.57
CA ILE A 467 9.62 -4.85 12.80
C ILE A 467 8.95 -3.50 12.66
N THR A 468 8.33 -3.06 13.75
CA THR A 468 7.71 -1.74 13.85
C THR A 468 8.63 -0.82 14.63
N LEU A 469 8.96 0.34 14.05
CA LEU A 469 9.84 1.32 14.68
C LEU A 469 9.15 2.33 15.56
N THR A 470 7.82 2.39 15.54
CA THR A 470 7.08 3.25 16.45
C THR A 470 5.82 2.52 16.90
N PRO A 471 5.29 2.79 18.10
CA PRO A 471 4.01 2.25 18.54
C PRO A 471 2.81 2.89 17.82
N LYS A 472 3.03 3.93 17.00
CA LYS A 472 1.97 4.75 16.39
C LYS A 472 1.81 4.54 14.89
N LEU A 473 2.83 4.03 14.20
CA LEU A 473 2.85 3.93 12.74
C LEU A 473 3.12 2.50 12.29
N ASN A 474 2.27 2.01 11.39
CA ASN A 474 2.72 1.16 10.29
C ASN A 474 3.28 2.11 9.23
N PRO A 475 4.61 2.07 8.98
CA PRO A 475 5.12 0.96 8.20
C PRO A 475 5.97 -0.03 8.99
N ILE A 476 6.02 -1.23 8.45
CA ILE A 476 6.77 -2.35 8.97
C ILE A 476 8.07 -2.49 8.16
N ILE A 477 9.22 -2.36 8.82
CA ILE A 477 10.51 -2.63 8.18
C ILE A 477 10.69 -4.14 8.05
N ARG A 478 11.00 -4.59 6.84
CA ARG A 478 11.40 -5.96 6.58
C ARG A 478 12.92 -6.10 6.71
N GLU A 479 13.37 -6.89 7.68
CA GLU A 479 14.79 -7.18 7.89
C GLU A 479 15.01 -8.64 8.28
N LYS A 480 16.27 -9.08 8.29
CA LYS A 480 16.63 -10.42 8.78
C LYS A 480 16.13 -10.62 10.21
N LEU A 481 15.60 -11.81 10.52
CA LEU A 481 15.02 -12.10 11.83
C LEU A 481 16.02 -11.90 12.97
N GLU A 482 17.32 -12.16 12.77
CA GLU A 482 18.37 -11.86 13.76
C GLU A 482 18.40 -10.36 14.15
N VAL A 483 18.22 -9.47 13.17
CA VAL A 483 18.19 -8.01 13.37
C VAL A 483 16.90 -7.65 14.10
N CYS A 484 15.79 -8.27 13.70
CA CYS A 484 14.50 -8.07 14.36
C CYS A 484 14.55 -8.45 15.85
N LEU A 485 15.09 -9.64 16.17
CA LEU A 485 15.24 -10.12 17.54
C LEU A 485 16.16 -9.22 18.37
N TRP A 486 17.29 -8.79 17.80
CA TRP A 486 18.20 -7.85 18.47
C TRP A 486 17.51 -6.51 18.75
N TYR A 487 16.75 -5.98 17.80
CA TYR A 487 16.01 -4.73 17.95
C TYR A 487 14.97 -4.83 19.07
N ILE A 488 14.17 -5.90 19.08
CA ILE A 488 13.15 -6.14 20.11
C ILE A 488 13.79 -6.23 21.49
N PHE A 489 14.91 -6.95 21.61
CA PHE A 489 15.53 -7.19 22.90
C PHE A 489 16.31 -5.98 23.44
N ASN A 490 17.07 -5.29 22.59
CA ASN A 490 18.03 -4.28 23.04
C ASN A 490 17.56 -2.83 22.85
N VAL A 491 16.72 -2.56 21.85
CA VAL A 491 16.41 -1.19 21.38
C VAL A 491 14.98 -0.78 21.74
N ALA A 492 13.98 -1.57 21.38
CA ALA A 492 12.57 -1.20 21.54
C ALA A 492 12.18 -0.81 22.99
N PRO A 493 12.59 -1.55 24.05
CA PRO A 493 12.35 -1.20 25.46
C PRO A 493 12.90 0.17 25.87
N LYS A 494 13.98 0.62 25.22
CA LYS A 494 14.64 1.89 25.51
C LYS A 494 14.09 3.04 24.69
N ALA A 495 13.62 2.76 23.47
CA ALA A 495 13.20 3.78 22.51
C ALA A 495 11.83 4.38 22.85
N PHE A 496 10.83 3.54 23.17
CA PHE A 496 9.48 3.96 23.53
C PHE A 496 9.05 3.33 24.85
N GLY A 497 8.40 4.09 25.72
CA GLY A 497 7.78 3.53 26.92
C GLY A 497 6.65 2.55 26.57
N ASN A 498 6.46 1.55 27.43
CA ASN A 498 5.59 0.40 27.17
C ASN A 498 4.14 0.80 26.89
N THR A 499 3.66 0.44 25.71
CA THR A 499 2.24 0.55 25.33
C THR A 499 1.80 -0.69 24.56
N SER A 500 0.52 -1.01 24.63
CA SER A 500 -0.13 -2.15 23.96
C SER A 500 -0.05 -2.10 22.42
N ASN A 501 0.42 -0.99 21.84
CA ASN A 501 0.42 -0.78 20.39
C ASN A 501 1.73 -1.22 19.71
N ASN A 502 2.76 -1.57 20.50
CA ASN A 502 3.94 -2.24 19.96
C ASN A 502 3.66 -3.75 19.91
N VAL A 503 3.50 -4.31 18.70
CA VAL A 503 3.22 -5.76 18.46
C VAL A 503 4.25 -6.68 19.15
N LEU A 504 5.42 -6.14 19.48
CA LEU A 504 6.51 -6.86 20.15
C LEU A 504 6.68 -6.38 21.61
N GLY A 505 5.97 -5.32 22.01
CA GLY A 505 5.91 -4.78 23.38
C GLY A 505 5.11 -5.64 24.36
N TYR A 506 4.28 -6.57 23.89
CA TYR A 506 3.71 -7.61 24.78
C TYR A 506 4.73 -8.67 25.20
N MET A 507 5.95 -8.66 24.63
CA MET A 507 7.04 -9.57 25.04
C MET A 507 7.92 -8.99 26.16
N GLU A 508 7.77 -7.72 26.51
CA GLU A 508 8.54 -7.10 27.58
C GLU A 508 7.95 -7.49 28.94
N GLY A 509 8.58 -8.48 29.58
CA GLY A 509 8.13 -9.10 30.83
C GLY A 509 8.03 -10.63 30.77
N SER A 510 8.12 -11.23 29.58
CA SER A 510 8.23 -12.69 29.47
C SER A 510 9.68 -13.11 29.74
N GLU A 511 9.96 -13.58 30.96
CA GLU A 511 11.24 -14.21 31.31
C GLU A 511 11.67 -15.25 30.26
N LYS A 512 10.70 -15.93 29.63
CA LYS A 512 10.93 -16.93 28.58
C LYS A 512 11.46 -16.35 27.27
N PHE A 513 11.07 -15.14 26.88
CA PHE A 513 11.65 -14.49 25.69
C PHE A 513 13.09 -14.04 25.95
N VAL A 514 13.36 -13.51 27.15
CA VAL A 514 14.72 -13.16 27.58
C VAL A 514 15.60 -14.40 27.65
N GLU A 515 15.08 -15.50 28.18
CA GLU A 515 15.74 -16.81 28.20
C GLU A 515 16.06 -17.28 26.78
N PHE A 516 15.08 -17.22 25.86
CA PHE A 516 15.25 -17.59 24.46
C PHE A 516 16.36 -16.76 23.77
N TYR A 517 16.29 -15.44 23.87
CA TYR A 517 17.26 -14.55 23.23
C TYR A 517 18.66 -14.77 23.82
N SER A 518 18.76 -14.87 25.14
CA SER A 518 20.02 -15.14 25.83
C SER A 518 20.59 -16.50 25.46
N TYR A 519 19.76 -17.53 25.39
CA TYR A 519 20.15 -18.87 24.96
C TYR A 519 20.78 -18.85 23.56
N LEU A 520 20.22 -18.08 22.63
CA LEU A 520 20.73 -18.00 21.26
C LEU A 520 22.01 -17.17 21.14
N TYR A 521 22.04 -15.98 21.75
CA TYR A 521 23.04 -14.96 21.45
C TYR A 521 24.02 -14.65 22.60
N ASN A 522 23.71 -15.01 23.85
CA ASN A 522 24.57 -14.77 25.01
C ASN A 522 25.19 -16.06 25.56
N LYS A 523 26.51 -16.21 25.48
CA LYS A 523 27.23 -17.38 26.04
C LYS A 523 27.38 -17.38 27.57
N ASN A 524 27.02 -16.30 28.28
CA ASN A 524 27.45 -16.08 29.67
C ASN A 524 26.37 -16.23 30.77
N LEU A 525 25.15 -16.69 30.47
CA LEU A 525 24.12 -16.91 31.50
C LEU A 525 23.97 -18.38 31.96
N GLN A 526 24.81 -19.30 31.47
CA GLN A 526 24.84 -20.70 31.96
C GLN A 526 25.79 -20.93 33.16
N LYS A 527 26.27 -19.85 33.79
CA LYS A 527 27.03 -19.93 35.05
C LYS A 527 26.52 -18.86 36.01
N ASN A 528 25.47 -19.18 36.74
CA ASN A 528 25.26 -18.76 38.13
C ASN A 528 24.42 -19.81 38.81
#